data_AF-A0A357R6F6-F1
#
_entry.id   AF-A0A357R6F6-F1
#
_cell.length_a   1.000
_cell.length_b   1.000
_cell.length_c   1.000
_cell.angle_alpha   90.00
_cell.angle_beta   90.00
_cell.angle_gamma   90.00
#
_symmetry.space_group_name_H-M   'P 1'
#
loop_
_entity.id
_entity.type
_entity.pdbx_description
1 polymer ?
#
loop_
_entity_poly.entity_id
_entity_poly.type
_entity_poly.pdbx_seq_one_letter_code
_entity_poly.pdbx_strand_id
1 'polypeptide(L)'
;NGPVQARYVTSGRPLLDHEGRVYGVVASLKDPGQIRALVHSVTRAPEITFADIIYRSKSMEDLVGLCKQVSNSDATILLYGESGTGKELFARAIH
;
A
#
# COMPACT_ATOMS: atom_id res chain seq x y z
N ASN A 1 -16.48 -24.94 2.95
CA ASN A 1 -15.96 -24.38 4.21
C ASN A 1 -14.81 -25.24 4.70
N GLY A 2 -13.59 -24.98 4.20
CA GLY A 2 -12.37 -25.68 4.61
C GLY A 2 -11.74 -25.06 5.86
N PRO A 3 -10.80 -25.73 6.52
CA PRO A 3 -10.20 -25.25 7.77
C PRO A 3 -9.37 -23.99 7.52
N VAL A 4 -9.59 -22.96 8.35
CA VAL A 4 -8.77 -21.74 8.38
C VAL A 4 -7.40 -22.14 8.94
N GLN A 5 -6.38 -22.18 8.08
CA GLN A 5 -4.99 -22.33 8.53
C GLN A 5 -4.47 -20.96 8.99
N ALA A 6 -4.34 -20.78 10.30
CA ALA A 6 -3.67 -19.62 10.86
C ALA A 6 -2.18 -19.93 11.06
N ARG A 7 -1.30 -19.15 10.42
CA ARG A 7 0.16 -19.22 10.60
C ARG A 7 0.57 -18.13 11.58
N TYR A 8 1.31 -18.48 12.61
CA TYR A 8 1.89 -17.54 13.57
C TYR A 8 3.40 -17.70 13.64
N VAL A 9 4.12 -16.61 13.90
CA VAL A 9 5.53 -16.64 14.29
C VAL A 9 5.58 -16.53 15.80
N THR A 10 6.21 -17.51 16.45
CA THR A 10 6.39 -17.52 17.90
C THR A 10 7.84 -17.30 18.29
N SER A 11 8.09 -16.51 19.33
CA SER A 11 9.39 -16.42 19.98
C SER A 11 9.22 -16.65 21.48
N GLY A 12 10.13 -17.41 22.09
CA GLY A 12 10.10 -17.74 23.50
C GLY A 12 11.37 -17.26 24.20
N ARG A 13 11.23 -16.66 25.39
CA ARG A 13 12.33 -16.39 26.30
C ARG A 13 12.12 -17.17 27.60
N PRO A 14 13.08 -18.01 28.04
CA PRO A 14 12.95 -18.71 29.31
C PRO A 14 13.04 -17.71 30.47
N LEU A 15 12.24 -17.94 31.50
CA LEU A 15 12.35 -17.28 32.79
C LEU A 15 13.22 -18.16 33.69
N LEU A 16 14.35 -17.63 34.11
CA LEU A 16 15.27 -18.30 35.01
C LEU A 16 15.00 -17.84 36.45
N ASP A 17 15.06 -18.77 37.40
CA ASP A 17 15.10 -18.44 38.82
C ASP A 17 16.51 -17.95 39.24
N HIS A 18 16.67 -17.62 40.52
CA HIS A 18 17.94 -17.15 41.08
C HIS A 18 19.06 -18.21 41.06
N GLU A 19 18.73 -19.48 40.83
CA GLU A 19 19.69 -20.58 40.68
C GLU A 19 19.98 -20.90 39.19
N GLY A 20 19.43 -20.10 38.28
CA GLY A 20 19.60 -20.29 36.84
C GLY A 20 18.76 -21.43 36.25
N ARG A 21 17.81 -21.99 37.02
CA ARG A 21 16.93 -23.07 36.55
C ARG A 21 15.72 -22.46 35.85
N VAL A 22 15.22 -23.16 34.83
CA VAL A 22 14.05 -22.71 34.08
C VAL A 22 12.81 -22.87 34.96
N TYR A 23 12.21 -21.75 35.37
CA TYR A 23 10.96 -21.69 36.12
C TYR A 23 9.73 -21.52 35.20
N GLY A 24 9.94 -20.97 33.99
CA GLY A 24 8.86 -20.80 33.01
C GLY A 24 9.35 -20.29 31.66
N VAL A 25 8.41 -19.96 30.76
CA VAL A 25 8.70 -19.39 29.43
C VAL A 25 7.71 -18.26 29.14
N VAL A 26 8.23 -17.11 28.70
CA VAL A 26 7.41 -16.07 28.07
C VAL A 26 7.45 -16.30 26.57
N ALA A 27 6.30 -16.63 25.98
CA ALA A 27 6.15 -16.75 24.53
C ALA A 27 5.35 -15.56 23.98
N SER A 28 5.81 -15.00 22.86
CA SER A 28 5.06 -14.00 22.08
C SER A 28 4.63 -14.64 20.76
N LEU A 29 3.34 -14.53 20.44
CA LEU A 29 2.78 -14.95 19.17
C LEU A 29 2.51 -13.72 18.31
N LYS A 30 3.08 -13.69 17.11
CA LYS A 30 2.85 -12.63 16.13
C LYS A 30 2.16 -13.19 14.90
N ASP A 31 1.12 -12.49 14.46
CA ASP A 31 0.45 -12.76 13.20
C ASP A 31 1.26 -12.15 12.03
N PRO A 32 1.78 -12.98 11.09
CA PRO A 32 2.48 -12.51 9.91
C PRO A 32 1.63 -11.58 9.03
N GLY A 33 0.30 -11.68 9.08
CA GLY A 33 -0.62 -10.80 8.37
C GLY A 33 -0.44 -9.33 8.78
N GLN A 34 -0.24 -9.08 10.08
CA GLN A 34 -0.01 -7.73 10.60
C GLN A 34 1.35 -7.16 10.15
N ILE A 35 2.38 -8.00 10.09
CA ILE A 35 3.71 -7.60 9.61
C ILE A 35 3.63 -7.24 8.12
N ARG A 36 2.92 -8.05 7.33
CA ARG A 36 2.73 -7.78 5.89
C ARG A 36 1.95 -6.49 5.66
N ALA A 37 0.89 -6.24 6.43
CA ALA A 37 0.13 -5.00 6.39
C ALA A 37 0.97 -3.76 6.75
N LEU A 38 1.79 -3.87 7.79
CA LEU A 38 2.71 -2.79 8.19
C LEU A 38 3.74 -2.49 7.08
N VAL A 39 4.35 -3.53 6.51
CA VAL A 39 5.28 -3.37 5.37
C VAL A 39 4.55 -2.70 4.20
N HIS A 40 3.35 -3.16 3.83
CA HIS A 40 2.56 -2.55 2.77
C HIS A 40 2.24 -1.07 3.03
N SER A 41 1.97 -0.67 4.27
CA SER A 41 1.68 0.74 4.59
C SER A 41 2.89 1.67 4.45
N VAL A 42 4.12 1.16 4.55
CA VAL A 42 5.35 1.96 4.50
C VAL A 42 6.01 1.90 3.13
N THR A 43 5.90 0.79 2.41
CA THR A 43 6.61 0.58 1.13
C THR A 43 5.77 0.92 -0.10
N ARG A 44 4.45 1.03 0.02
CA ARG A 44 3.59 1.34 -1.14
C ARG A 44 3.52 2.86 -1.28
N ALA A 45 3.85 3.37 -2.47
CA ALA A 45 3.57 4.76 -2.79
C ALA A 45 2.05 4.99 -2.63
N PRO A 46 1.60 6.11 -2.04
CA PRO A 46 0.19 6.39 -1.85
C PRO A 46 -0.54 6.30 -3.19
N GLU A 47 -1.75 5.74 -3.20
CA GLU A 47 -2.60 5.77 -4.39
C GLU A 47 -2.87 7.23 -4.74
N ILE A 48 -2.61 7.62 -5.99
CA ILE A 48 -2.89 8.95 -6.50
C ILE A 48 -4.17 8.84 -7.30
N THR A 49 -5.13 9.69 -6.97
CA THR A 49 -6.41 9.78 -7.67
C THR A 49 -6.50 11.10 -8.42
N PHE A 50 -7.50 11.24 -9.28
CA PHE A 50 -7.78 12.53 -9.92
C PHE A 50 -8.10 13.66 -8.91
N ALA A 51 -8.48 13.35 -7.67
CA ALA A 51 -8.73 14.35 -6.65
C ALA A 51 -7.44 15.00 -6.12
N ASP A 52 -6.30 14.32 -6.29
CA ASP A 52 -4.99 14.82 -5.86
C ASP A 52 -4.33 15.75 -6.90
N ILE A 53 -4.91 15.84 -8.12
CA ILE A 53 -4.42 16.71 -9.18
C ILE A 53 -4.99 18.12 -9.01
N ILE A 54 -4.18 19.04 -8.51
CA ILE A 54 -4.56 20.45 -8.33
C ILE A 54 -4.31 21.22 -9.64
N TYR A 55 -5.34 21.91 -10.13
CA TYR A 55 -5.27 22.74 -11.33
C TYR A 55 -6.13 24.01 -11.21
N ARG A 56 -5.92 24.98 -12.11
CA ARG A 56 -6.71 26.25 -12.14
C ARG A 56 -7.23 26.64 -13.51
N SER A 57 -6.68 26.11 -14.60
CA SER A 57 -7.10 26.46 -15.96
C SER A 57 -8.26 25.60 -16.44
N LYS A 58 -9.08 26.18 -17.31
CA LYS A 58 -10.16 25.44 -17.98
C LYS A 58 -9.63 24.27 -18.81
N SER A 59 -8.49 24.47 -19.49
CA SER A 59 -7.81 23.41 -20.26
C SER A 59 -7.44 22.19 -19.41
N MET A 60 -7.00 22.39 -18.16
CA MET A 60 -6.69 21.30 -17.25
C MET A 60 -7.94 20.62 -16.70
N GLU A 61 -9.01 21.39 -16.46
CA GLU A 61 -10.30 20.82 -16.07
C GLU A 61 -10.82 19.86 -17.15
N ASP A 62 -10.78 20.29 -18.41
CA ASP A 62 -11.22 19.50 -19.55
C ASP A 62 -10.34 18.26 -19.74
N LEU A 63 -9.02 18.39 -19.56
CA LEU A 63 -8.07 17.27 -19.59
C LEU A 63 -8.37 16.24 -18.49
N VAL A 64 -8.58 16.67 -17.25
CA VAL A 64 -8.93 15.77 -16.13
C VAL A 64 -10.26 15.08 -16.40
N GLY A 65 -11.25 15.80 -16.95
CA GLY A 65 -12.53 15.23 -17.37
C GLY A 65 -12.36 14.13 -18.42
N LEU A 66 -11.57 14.38 -19.46
CA LEU A 66 -11.26 13.40 -20.50
C LEU A 66 -10.56 12.16 -19.92
N CYS A 67 -9.52 12.36 -19.09
CA CYS A 67 -8.79 11.25 -18.48
C CYS A 67 -9.69 10.38 -17.59
N LYS A 68 -10.63 10.97 -16.83
CA LYS A 68 -11.63 10.23 -16.04
C LYS A 68 -12.58 9.39 -16.90
N GLN A 69 -12.91 9.84 -18.10
CA GLN A 69 -13.74 9.07 -19.02
C GLN A 69 -12.97 7.88 -19.57
N VAL A 70 -11.72 8.10 -20.00
CA VAL A 70 -10.88 7.07 -20.61
C VAL A 70 -10.37 6.05 -19.58
N SER A 71 -10.21 6.42 -18.30
CA SER A 71 -9.77 5.50 -17.24
C SER A 71 -10.72 4.31 -17.02
N ASN A 72 -11.97 4.40 -17.47
CA ASN A 72 -12.93 3.29 -17.41
C ASN A 72 -12.91 2.41 -18.69
N SER A 73 -11.91 2.59 -19.55
CA SER A 73 -11.78 1.86 -20.82
C SER A 73 -10.45 1.13 -20.93
N ASP A 74 -10.40 0.09 -21.75
CA ASP A 74 -9.17 -0.68 -22.06
C ASP A 74 -8.31 -0.01 -23.16
N ALA A 75 -8.51 1.28 -23.42
CA ALA A 75 -7.78 1.99 -24.46
C ALA A 75 -6.30 2.20 -24.08
N THR A 76 -5.39 2.07 -25.06
CA THR A 76 -4.00 2.46 -24.89
C THR A 76 -3.87 3.99 -24.90
N ILE A 77 -3.25 4.55 -23.87
CA ILE A 77 -3.12 6.01 -23.69
C ILE A 77 -1.66 6.43 -23.84
N LEU A 78 -1.43 7.51 -24.59
CA LEU A 78 -0.13 8.18 -24.68
C LEU A 78 -0.20 9.54 -23.97
N LEU A 79 0.61 9.72 -22.93
CA LEU A 79 0.75 10.99 -22.23
C LEU A 79 2.00 11.72 -22.73
N TYR A 80 1.82 12.91 -23.30
CA TYR A 80 2.91 13.71 -23.85
C TYR A 80 2.93 15.13 -23.29
N GLY A 81 4.12 15.74 -23.24
CA GLY A 81 4.35 17.08 -22.72
C GLY A 81 5.75 17.25 -22.13
N GLU A 82 6.13 18.48 -21.79
CA GLU A 82 7.43 18.81 -21.21
C GLU A 82 7.66 18.18 -19.82
N SER A 83 8.92 18.13 -19.37
CA SER A 83 9.23 17.66 -18.02
C SER A 83 8.55 18.52 -16.96
N GLY A 84 8.05 17.91 -15.88
CA GLY A 84 7.39 18.63 -14.78
C GLY A 84 5.93 19.04 -15.02
N THR A 85 5.30 18.68 -16.14
CA THR A 85 3.88 19.01 -16.41
C THR A 85 2.86 18.08 -15.72
N GLY A 86 3.31 17.17 -14.85
CA GLY A 86 2.43 16.30 -14.06
C GLY A 86 1.96 15.03 -14.76
N LYS A 87 2.56 14.61 -15.88
CA LYS A 87 2.18 13.38 -16.61
C LYS A 87 2.19 12.12 -15.74
N GLU A 88 3.12 12.01 -14.79
CA GLU A 88 3.17 10.87 -13.86
C GLU A 88 2.00 10.83 -12.89
N LEU A 89 1.44 11.99 -12.52
CA LEU A 89 0.23 12.06 -11.70
C LEU A 89 -0.97 11.52 -12.50
N PHE A 90 -1.10 11.92 -13.77
CA PHE A 90 -2.15 11.40 -14.65
C PHE A 90 -2.00 9.89 -14.90
N ALA A 91 -0.78 9.41 -15.18
CA ALA A 91 -0.54 7.98 -15.37
C ALA A 91 -0.98 7.15 -14.16
N ARG A 92 -0.70 7.64 -12.95
CA ARG A 92 -1.08 6.97 -11.69
C ARG A 92 -2.55 7.13 -11.33
N ALA A 93 -3.21 8.20 -11.76
CA ALA A 93 -4.63 8.43 -11.50
C ALA A 93 -5.56 7.72 -12.50
N ILE A 94 -5.05 7.44 -13.70
CA ILE A 94 -5.77 6.70 -14.74
C ILE A 94 -5.77 5.19 -14.45
N HIS A 95 -4.71 4.67 -13.83
CA HIS A 95 -4.52 3.26 -13.53
C HIS A 95 -5.01 2.90 -12.13
#